data_AF-A0A3E0HH58-F1
#
_entry.id   AF-A0A3E0HH58-F1
#
_cell.length_a   1.000
_cell.length_b   1.000
_cell.length_c   1.000
_cell.angle_alpha   90.00
_cell.angle_beta   90.00
_cell.angle_gamma   90.00
#
_symmetry.space_group_name_H-M   'P 1'
#
loop_
_entity.id
_entity.type
_entity.pdbx_description
1 polymer ?
#
loop_
_entity_poly.entity_id
_entity_poly.type
_entity_poly.pdbx_seq_one_letter_code
_entity_poly.pdbx_strand_id
1 'polypeptide(L)' 'MKKSISNLGKVLHKAEQIHINGGRKQCDKNRDGVCEDHGRHCAEFYCSFIL' A
#
# COMPACT_ATOMS: atom_id res chain seq x y z
N MET A 1 -11.39 11.34 15.50
CA MET A 1 -12.40 10.86 14.52
C MET A 1 -11.81 9.68 13.77
N LYS A 2 -12.30 8.46 14.01
CA LYS A 2 -11.83 7.26 13.29
C LYS A 2 -12.34 7.33 11.85
N LYS A 3 -11.47 7.69 10.90
CA LYS A 3 -11.79 7.58 9.47
C LYS A 3 -11.72 6.10 9.11
N SER A 4 -12.86 5.42 9.19
CA SER A 4 -13.00 4.05 8.67
C SER A 4 -12.70 4.10 7.18
N ILE A 5 -11.59 3.50 6.74
CA ILE A 5 -11.22 3.43 5.32
C ILE A 5 -12.19 2.44 4.66
N SER A 6 -13.36 2.95 4.28
CA SER A 6 -14.42 2.22 3.56
C SER A 6 -14.08 2.10 2.07
N ASN A 7 -12.85 1.71 1.75
CA ASN A 7 -12.33 1.61 0.37
C ASN A 7 -11.91 0.18 0.01
N LEU A 8 -12.57 -0.84 0.58
CA LEU A 8 -12.40 -2.22 0.14
C LEU A 8 -12.99 -2.35 -1.27
N GLY A 9 -12.16 -2.24 -2.30
CA GLY A 9 -12.54 -2.41 -3.72
C GLY A 9 -12.58 -1.16 -4.60
N LYS A 10 -12.32 0.04 -4.06
CA LYS A 10 -12.19 1.26 -4.91
C LYS A 10 -10.74 1.44 -5.36
N VAL A 11 -10.55 1.65 -6.66
CA VAL A 11 -9.28 2.13 -7.21
C VAL A 11 -9.01 3.50 -6.62
N LEU A 12 -8.12 3.57 -5.63
CA LEU A 12 -7.72 4.84 -5.01
C LEU A 12 -6.92 5.67 -6.01
N HIS A 13 -7.36 6.90 -6.24
CA HIS A 13 -6.56 7.84 -7.02
C HIS A 13 -5.26 8.17 -6.27
N LYS A 14 -4.20 8.49 -7.01
CA LYS A 14 -2.85 8.77 -6.44
C LYS A 14 -2.88 9.81 -5.30
N ALA A 15 -3.77 10.80 -5.37
CA ALA A 15 -3.98 11.79 -4.32
C ALA A 15 -4.47 11.19 -2.98
N GLU A 16 -5.31 10.16 -3.03
CA GLU A 16 -5.79 9.45 -1.84
C GLU A 16 -4.75 8.47 -1.31
N GLN A 17 -3.94 7.87 -2.19
CA GLN A 17 -2.82 7.01 -1.79
C GLN A 17 -1.76 7.77 -0.98
N ILE A 18 -1.58 9.07 -1.23
CA ILE A 18 -0.71 9.95 -0.42
C ILE A 18 -1.15 9.95 1.05
N HIS A 19 -2.45 9.98 1.30
CA HIS A 19 -3.00 10.08 2.65
C HIS A 19 -3.04 8.75 3.40
N ILE A 20 -2.94 7.61 2.69
CA ILE A 20 -3.02 6.26 3.30
C ILE A 20 -1.62 5.69 3.52
N ASN A 21 -0.79 5.66 2.46
CA ASN A 21 0.51 4.98 2.46
C ASN A 21 1.69 5.94 2.22
N GLY A 22 1.49 7.26 2.41
CA GLY A 22 2.49 8.26 2.06
C GLY A 22 2.78 8.33 0.55
N GLY A 23 1.87 7.83 -0.28
CA GLY A 23 2.00 7.81 -1.74
C GLY A 23 2.78 6.61 -2.27
N ARG A 24 3.12 5.67 -1.40
CA ARG A 24 3.81 4.42 -1.73
C ARG A 24 2.80 3.37 -2.20
N LYS A 25 3.25 2.51 -3.11
CA LYS A 25 2.43 1.44 -3.71
C LYS A 25 2.18 0.34 -2.67
N GLN A 26 0.93 -0.14 -2.56
CA GLN A 26 0.65 -1.35 -1.81
C GLN A 26 1.16 -2.54 -2.64
N CYS A 27 2.30 -3.11 -2.25
CA CYS A 27 2.99 -4.20 -2.94
C CYS A 27 2.54 -5.57 -2.45
N ASP A 28 2.03 -5.66 -1.22
CA ASP A 28 1.22 -6.78 -0.77
C ASP A 28 -0.26 -6.41 -0.90
N LYS A 29 -0.85 -6.77 -2.05
CA LYS A 29 -2.25 -6.42 -2.35
C LYS A 29 -3.23 -7.22 -1.50
N ASN A 30 -2.91 -8.46 -1.21
CA ASN A 30 -3.80 -9.41 -0.53
C ASN A 30 -3.63 -9.40 0.99
N ARG A 31 -2.56 -8.77 1.49
CA ARG A 31 -2.11 -8.79 2.88
C ARG A 31 -1.86 -10.22 3.38
N ASP A 32 -1.35 -11.08 2.51
CA ASP A 32 -1.01 -12.48 2.78
C ASP A 32 0.47 -12.66 3.15
N GLY A 33 1.25 -11.56 3.15
CA GLY A 33 2.69 -11.57 3.37
C GLY A 33 3.51 -11.82 2.11
N VAL A 34 2.88 -11.96 0.94
CA VAL A 34 3.54 -12.15 -0.35
C VAL A 34 3.58 -10.82 -1.11
N CYS A 35 4.77 -10.43 -1.51
CA CYS A 35 4.99 -9.19 -2.24
C CYS A 35 4.90 -9.43 -3.75
N GLU A 36 3.88 -8.86 -4.40
CA GLU A 36 3.70 -8.88 -5.87
C GLU A 36 4.75 -8.00 -6.58
N ASP A 37 5.40 -7.12 -5.85
CA ASP A 37 6.41 -6.18 -6.31
C ASP A 37 7.36 -5.84 -5.15
N HIS A 38 8.60 -5.49 -5.43
CA HIS A 38 9.60 -5.18 -4.41
C HIS A 38 10.37 -3.90 -4.73
N GLY A 39 10.71 -3.14 -3.69
CA GLY A 39 11.58 -1.98 -3.78
C GLY A 39 11.11 -0.78 -2.97
N ARG A 40 11.91 0.30 -2.98
CA ARG A 40 11.68 1.50 -2.15
C ARG A 40 10.34 2.20 -2.43
N HIS A 41 9.69 1.93 -3.56
CA HIS A 41 8.37 2.44 -3.88
C HIS A 41 7.22 1.72 -3.15
N CYS A 42 7.47 0.59 -2.50
CA CYS A 42 6.48 -0.15 -1.73
C CYS A 42 6.15 0.54 -0.40
N ALA A 43 4.90 0.41 0.04
CA ALA A 43 4.42 0.90 1.32
C ALA A 43 4.83 -0.04 2.46
N GLU A 44 4.81 -1.34 2.18
CA GLU A 44 5.19 -2.39 3.11
C GLU A 44 6.71 -2.44 3.27
N PHE A 45 7.19 -2.38 4.51
CA PHE A 45 8.62 -2.41 4.80
C PHE A 45 9.27 -3.71 4.32
N TYR A 46 8.64 -4.86 4.54
CA TYR A 46 9.17 -6.15 4.09
C TYR A 46 9.22 -6.30 2.57
N CYS A 47 8.29 -5.68 1.82
CA CYS A 47 8.39 -5.58 0.35
C CYS A 47 9.41 -4.53 -0.11
N SER A 48 9.81 -3.62 0.77
CA SER A 48 10.78 -2.55 0.44
C SER A 48 12.23 -3.01 0.54
N PHE A 49 12.51 -4.06 1.31
CA PHE A 49 13.84 -4.65 1.44
C PHE A 49 14.00 -5.76 0.41
N ILE A 50 14.73 -5.46 -0.66
CA ILE A 50 15.34 -6.49 -1.50
C ILE A 50 16.68 -6.79 -0.83
N LEU A 51 16.80 -7.97 -0.22
CA LEU A 51 18.10 -8.57 0.10
C LEU A 51 18.70 -9.15 -1.16
#